data_AF-A0A7C6DH04-F1
#
_entry.id   AF-A0A7C6DH04-F1
#
_cell.length_a   1.000
_cell.length_b   1.000
_cell.length_c   1.000
_cell.angle_alpha   90.00
_cell.angle_beta   90.00
_cell.angle_gamma   90.00
#
_symmetry.space_group_name_H-M   'P 1'
#
loop_
_entity.id
_entity.type
_entity.pdbx_description
1 polymer ?
#
loop_
_entity_poly.entity_id
_entity_poly.type
_entity_poly.pdbx_seq_one_letter_code
_entity_poly.pdbx_strand_id
1 'polypeptide(L)'
;MDFQNMSFMDGVVISLFSILIVFVVLLLISYLIDIVRLILYRNKDKKDDSAPNDPSMESIAEEPLPVPADKPDSRTAAIIAAAIAVFLGKDTRFVIKNVKRYKTPLSEWETAGIKDAQRRPL
;
A
#
# COMPACT_ATOMS: atom_id res chain seq x y z
N MET A 1 -2.79 5.16 -62.41
CA MET A 1 -3.14 6.02 -61.25
C MET A 1 -3.31 5.07 -60.08
N ASP A 2 -2.21 4.59 -59.50
CA ASP A 2 -2.25 3.44 -58.56
C ASP A 2 -1.78 3.79 -57.14
N PHE A 3 -1.61 5.09 -56.86
CA PHE A 3 -1.15 5.58 -55.56
C PHE A 3 -2.21 5.43 -54.45
N GLN A 4 -3.50 5.39 -54.79
CA GLN A 4 -4.57 5.21 -53.79
C GLN A 4 -4.63 3.78 -53.25
N ASN A 5 -4.44 2.77 -54.08
CA ASN A 5 -4.49 1.37 -53.64
C ASN A 5 -3.28 1.01 -52.76
N MET A 6 -2.08 1.48 -53.13
CA MET A 6 -0.89 1.29 -52.28
C MET A 6 -1.05 1.99 -50.92
N SER A 7 -1.47 3.26 -50.90
CA SER A 7 -1.64 4.01 -49.65
C SER A 7 -2.76 3.46 -48.76
N PHE A 8 -3.88 3.00 -49.33
CA PHE A 8 -4.98 2.47 -48.53
C PHE A 8 -4.62 1.09 -47.93
N MET A 9 -3.95 0.23 -48.71
CA MET A 9 -3.46 -1.06 -48.19
C MET A 9 -2.38 -0.86 -47.12
N ASP A 10 -1.47 0.09 -47.31
CA ASP A 10 -0.45 0.44 -46.32
C ASP A 10 -1.09 0.96 -45.02
N GLY A 11 -2.12 1.80 -45.12
CA GLY A 11 -2.85 2.31 -43.95
C GLY A 11 -3.57 1.21 -43.15
N VAL A 12 -4.18 0.25 -43.84
CA VAL A 12 -4.81 -0.91 -43.19
C VAL A 12 -3.76 -1.78 -42.47
N VAL A 13 -2.62 -2.02 -43.12
CA VAL A 13 -1.51 -2.78 -42.52
C VAL A 13 -0.95 -2.06 -41.30
N ILE A 14 -0.77 -0.73 -41.36
CA ILE A 14 -0.28 0.06 -40.21
C ILE A 14 -1.26 0.00 -39.03
N SER A 15 -2.57 0.03 -39.30
CA SER A 15 -3.60 -0.04 -38.26
C SER A 15 -3.61 -1.40 -37.56
N LEU A 16 -3.58 -2.49 -38.33
CA LEU A 16 -3.47 -3.84 -37.82
C LEU A 16 -2.15 -4.07 -37.05
N PHE A 17 -1.06 -3.48 -37.52
CA PHE A 17 0.22 -3.57 -36.83
C PHE A 17 0.22 -2.78 -35.51
N SER A 18 -0.42 -1.62 -35.49
CA SER A 18 -0.57 -0.78 -34.30
C SER A 18 -1.37 -1.49 -33.21
N ILE A 19 -2.52 -2.11 -33.55
CA ILE A 19 -3.32 -2.86 -32.56
C ILE A 19 -2.54 -4.07 -32.02
N LEU A 20 -1.75 -4.73 -32.87
CA LEU A 20 -0.92 -5.87 -32.48
C LEU A 20 0.21 -5.43 -31.54
N ILE A 21 0.92 -4.35 -31.86
CA ILE A 21 1.96 -3.78 -30.98
C ILE A 21 1.37 -3.39 -29.63
N VAL A 22 0.22 -2.71 -29.61
CA VAL A 22 -0.44 -2.32 -28.35
C VAL A 22 -0.74 -3.57 -27.52
N PHE A 23 -1.26 -4.63 -28.15
CA PHE A 23 -1.50 -5.91 -27.46
C PHE A 23 -0.21 -6.49 -26.85
N VAL A 24 0.90 -6.49 -27.60
CA VAL A 24 2.21 -6.94 -27.11
C VAL A 24 2.70 -6.09 -25.95
N VAL A 25 2.54 -4.76 -26.02
CA VAL A 25 2.94 -3.84 -24.94
C VAL A 25 2.14 -4.11 -23.65
N LEU A 26 0.82 -4.31 -23.74
CA LEU A 26 0.02 -4.68 -22.57
C LEU A 26 0.43 -6.04 -21.98
N LEU A 27 0.74 -7.01 -22.85
CA LEU A 27 1.23 -8.32 -22.41
C LEU A 27 2.58 -8.19 -21.70
N LEU A 28 3.49 -7.37 -22.25
CA LEU A 28 4.81 -7.12 -21.68
C LEU A 28 4.71 -6.46 -20.29
N ILE A 29 3.84 -5.46 -20.13
CA ILE A 29 3.59 -4.81 -18.82
C ILE A 29 2.99 -5.82 -17.83
N SER A 30 2.00 -6.60 -18.25
CA SER A 30 1.37 -7.62 -17.41
C SER A 30 2.38 -8.68 -16.97
N TYR A 31 3.23 -9.13 -17.89
CA TYR A 31 4.30 -10.09 -17.63
C TYR A 31 5.36 -9.53 -16.68
N LEU A 32 5.73 -8.26 -16.81
CA LEU A 32 6.66 -7.61 -15.89
C LEU A 32 6.10 -7.57 -14.46
N ILE A 33 4.82 -7.23 -14.31
CA ILE A 33 4.13 -7.25 -13.02
C ILE A 33 4.09 -8.67 -12.45
N ASP A 34 3.83 -9.67 -13.29
CA ASP A 34 3.76 -11.06 -12.85
C ASP A 34 5.12 -11.61 -12.42
N ILE A 35 6.21 -11.27 -13.11
CA ILE A 35 7.58 -11.59 -12.67
C ILE A 35 7.88 -10.92 -11.33
N VAL A 36 7.57 -9.64 -11.19
CA VAL A 36 7.82 -8.90 -9.93
C VAL A 36 7.00 -9.51 -8.80
N ARG A 37 5.75 -9.90 -9.08
CA ARG A 37 4.89 -10.64 -8.16
C ARG A 37 5.54 -11.97 -7.80
N LEU A 38 5.94 -12.79 -8.77
CA LEU A 38 6.60 -14.08 -8.53
C LEU A 38 7.85 -13.92 -7.67
N ILE A 39 8.70 -12.91 -7.92
CA ILE A 39 9.91 -12.67 -7.13
C ILE A 39 9.56 -12.25 -5.68
N LEU A 40 8.57 -11.36 -5.51
CA LEU A 40 8.13 -10.90 -4.18
C LEU A 40 7.44 -12.01 -3.38
N TYR A 41 6.63 -12.84 -4.02
CA TYR A 41 5.91 -13.95 -3.37
C TYR A 41 6.81 -15.18 -3.16
N ARG A 42 7.76 -15.45 -4.05
CA ARG A 42 8.74 -16.54 -3.86
C ARG A 42 9.67 -16.30 -2.66
N ASN A 43 9.83 -15.05 -2.23
CA ASN A 43 10.50 -14.73 -0.97
C ASN A 43 9.61 -14.92 0.28
N LYS A 44 8.31 -15.15 0.10
CA LYS A 44 7.34 -15.43 1.18
C LYS A 44 7.10 -16.94 1.33
N ASP A 45 7.30 -17.73 0.28
CA ASP A 45 7.11 -19.19 0.26
C ASP A 45 8.15 -20.02 1.04
N LYS A 46 8.98 -19.40 1.90
CA LYS A 46 9.71 -20.16 2.95
C LYS A 46 8.92 -20.33 4.24
N LYS A 47 7.69 -19.81 4.30
CA LYS A 47 6.72 -20.13 5.36
C LYS A 47 5.34 -20.22 4.72
N ASP A 48 4.66 -21.32 4.99
CA ASP A 48 3.28 -21.63 4.64
C ASP A 48 3.06 -22.23 3.24
N ASP A 49 3.63 -23.43 3.07
CA ASP A 49 2.84 -24.53 2.52
C ASP A 49 1.62 -24.72 3.43
N SER A 50 0.47 -24.19 3.02
CA SER A 50 -0.86 -24.70 3.35
C SER A 50 -1.93 -23.85 2.65
N ALA A 51 -2.26 -24.20 1.41
CA ALA A 51 -3.68 -24.31 1.09
C ALA A 51 -4.15 -25.62 1.76
N PRO A 52 -5.36 -25.72 2.37
CA PRO A 52 -6.57 -25.46 1.59
C PRO A 52 -7.83 -24.97 2.38
N ASN A 53 -8.82 -24.51 1.60
CA ASN A 53 -10.27 -24.49 1.91
C ASN A 53 -10.82 -23.47 2.92
N ASP A 54 -11.71 -22.59 2.44
CA ASP A 54 -12.91 -22.17 3.19
C ASP A 54 -13.73 -23.43 3.58
N PRO A 55 -14.42 -23.50 4.73
CA PRO A 55 -15.43 -22.52 5.11
C PRO A 55 -15.53 -22.20 6.63
N SER A 56 -16.26 -21.13 6.94
CA SER A 56 -17.23 -20.98 8.04
C SER A 56 -16.91 -21.50 9.47
N MET A 57 -17.17 -20.62 10.44
CA MET A 57 -17.78 -20.88 11.77
C MET A 57 -16.95 -20.41 12.99
N GLU A 58 -17.60 -19.53 13.77
CA GLU A 58 -17.54 -19.30 15.23
C GLU A 58 -16.21 -18.88 15.88
N SER A 59 -16.09 -17.61 16.32
CA SER A 59 -16.61 -17.09 17.60
C SER A 59 -15.97 -17.77 18.82
N ILE A 60 -14.96 -17.14 19.42
CA ILE A 60 -14.80 -17.12 20.87
C ILE A 60 -14.34 -15.71 21.29
N ALA A 61 -15.19 -15.07 22.09
CA ALA A 61 -14.90 -13.86 22.83
C ALA A 61 -13.92 -14.18 23.97
N GLU A 62 -12.94 -13.31 24.21
CA GLU A 62 -12.14 -13.34 25.43
C GLU A 62 -11.92 -11.92 25.96
N GLU A 63 -12.29 -11.76 27.23
CA GLU A 63 -12.32 -10.52 28.02
C GLU A 63 -10.93 -9.88 28.25
N PRO A 64 -10.88 -8.59 28.62
CA PRO A 64 -9.66 -7.79 28.52
C PRO A 64 -8.78 -7.92 29.78
N LEU A 65 -7.53 -8.36 29.59
CA LEU A 65 -6.48 -8.27 30.61
C LEU A 65 -5.94 -6.83 30.76
N PRO A 66 -5.59 -6.39 31.98
CA PRO A 66 -5.26 -5.00 32.27
C PRO A 66 -3.94 -4.59 31.62
N VAL A 67 -4.01 -3.45 30.94
CA VAL A 67 -2.95 -2.92 30.11
C VAL A 67 -2.22 -1.80 30.86
N PRO A 68 -0.88 -1.84 30.99
CA PRO A 68 -0.12 -0.79 31.67
C PRO A 68 -0.15 0.53 30.88
N ALA A 69 -0.60 1.60 31.57
CA ALA A 69 -0.05 2.96 31.67
C ALA A 69 0.45 3.72 30.42
N ASP A 70 1.36 3.10 29.66
CA ASP A 70 2.24 3.76 28.69
C ASP A 70 1.98 3.25 27.25
N LYS A 71 0.74 2.88 26.96
CA LYS A 71 0.35 2.63 25.58
C LYS A 71 0.04 3.96 24.89
N PRO A 72 0.50 4.18 23.65
CA PRO A 72 0.00 5.30 22.87
C PRO A 72 -1.53 5.20 22.85
N ASP A 73 -2.21 6.33 23.06
CA ASP A 73 -3.67 6.40 23.04
C ASP A 73 -4.19 5.59 21.85
N SER A 74 -4.97 4.54 22.15
CA SER A 74 -5.50 3.62 21.15
C SER A 74 -6.19 4.37 20.00
N ARG A 75 -6.81 5.51 20.34
CA ARG A 75 -7.40 6.46 19.40
C ARG A 75 -6.40 6.99 18.36
N THR A 76 -5.21 7.41 18.77
CA THR A 76 -4.20 7.97 17.86
C THR A 76 -3.65 6.89 16.93
N ALA A 77 -3.39 5.69 17.47
CA ALA A 77 -2.96 4.54 16.66
C ALA A 77 -4.04 4.13 15.65
N ALA A 78 -5.32 4.13 16.05
CA ALA A 78 -6.45 3.82 15.19
C ALA A 78 -6.63 4.85 14.07
N ILE A 79 -6.50 6.15 14.36
CA ILE A 79 -6.59 7.20 13.33
C ILE A 79 -5.46 7.06 12.30
N ILE A 80 -4.24 6.80 12.74
CA ILE A 80 -3.09 6.59 11.84
C ILE A 80 -3.29 5.33 10.99
N ALA A 81 -3.73 4.22 11.61
CA ALA A 81 -4.01 2.99 10.90
C ALA A 81 -5.15 3.15 9.88
N ALA A 82 -6.22 3.87 10.23
CA ALA A 82 -7.33 4.17 9.34
C ALA A 82 -6.90 5.06 8.16
N ALA A 83 -6.10 6.10 8.41
CA ALA A 83 -5.57 6.96 7.35
C ALA A 83 -4.70 6.18 6.35
N ILE A 84 -3.85 5.29 6.85
CA ILE A 84 -3.01 4.42 6.02
C ILE A 84 -3.87 3.39 5.27
N ALA A 85 -4.89 2.81 5.91
CA ALA A 85 -5.79 1.85 5.27
C ALA A 85 -6.59 2.49 4.12
N VAL A 86 -7.07 3.73 4.29
CA VAL A 86 -7.73 4.51 3.24
C VAL A 86 -6.75 4.83 2.11
N PHE A 87 -5.51 5.22 2.42
CA PHE A 87 -4.50 5.56 1.42
C PHE A 87 -4.04 4.34 0.59
N LEU A 88 -3.90 3.16 1.22
CA LEU A 88 -3.48 1.94 0.53
C LEU A 88 -4.62 1.20 -0.18
N GLY A 89 -5.88 1.59 0.04
CA GLY A 89 -7.06 0.97 -0.59
C GLY A 89 -7.22 -0.52 -0.28
N LYS A 90 -6.57 -1.04 0.77
CA LYS A 90 -6.56 -2.45 1.14
C LYS A 90 -6.92 -2.62 2.61
N ASP A 91 -7.95 -3.43 2.83
CA ASP A 91 -8.47 -3.83 4.14
C ASP A 91 -7.59 -4.89 4.80
N THR A 92 -6.30 -4.58 4.98
CA THR A 92 -5.37 -5.51 5.62
C THR A 92 -5.24 -5.18 7.10
N ARG A 93 -5.46 -6.17 7.98
CA ARG A 93 -5.26 -6.05 9.43
C ARG A 93 -3.81 -5.64 9.74
N PHE A 94 -3.62 -4.38 10.13
CA PHE A 94 -2.31 -3.85 10.53
C PHE A 94 -2.05 -4.18 12.01
N VAL A 95 -0.97 -4.92 12.28
CA VAL A 95 -0.51 -5.21 13.64
C VAL A 95 0.72 -4.34 13.93
N ILE A 96 0.51 -3.28 14.72
CA ILE A 96 1.59 -2.40 15.16
C ILE A 96 2.38 -3.11 16.25
N LYS A 97 3.57 -3.63 15.91
CA LYS A 97 4.40 -4.42 16.83
C LYS A 97 5.11 -3.61 17.91
N ASN A 98 5.53 -2.39 17.61
CA ASN A 98 6.26 -1.56 18.57
C ASN A 98 6.18 -0.08 18.21
N VAL A 99 5.87 0.77 19.20
CA VAL A 99 5.93 2.22 19.08
C VAL A 99 6.96 2.71 20.10
N LYS A 100 8.20 2.87 19.66
CA LYS A 100 9.27 3.41 20.51
C LYS A 100 9.28 4.93 20.35
N ARG A 101 8.77 5.65 21.36
CA ARG A 101 8.97 7.10 21.44
C ARG A 101 10.42 7.34 21.84
N TYR A 102 11.21 7.84 20.90
CA TYR A 102 12.49 8.42 21.26
C TYR A 102 12.20 9.69 22.05
N LYS A 103 12.90 9.89 23.18
CA LYS A 103 13.00 11.22 23.80
C LYS A 103 13.82 12.07 22.85
N THR A 104 13.20 12.53 21.78
CA THR A 104 13.81 13.50 20.88
C THR A 104 14.08 14.74 21.72
N PRO A 105 15.28 15.34 21.68
CA PRO A 105 15.45 16.68 22.23
C PRO A 105 14.36 17.54 21.58
N LEU A 106 13.64 18.34 22.39
CA LEU A 106 12.52 19.14 21.90
C LEU A 106 12.95 19.85 20.63
N SER A 107 12.11 19.77 19.60
CA SER A 107 12.41 20.45 18.34
C SER A 107 12.60 21.95 18.61
N GLU A 108 13.47 22.60 17.85
CA GLU A 108 13.65 24.06 17.93
C GLU A 108 12.29 24.80 17.79
N TRP A 109 11.34 24.21 17.06
CA TRP A 109 9.98 24.71 16.94
C TRP A 109 9.17 24.60 18.25
N GLU A 110 9.23 23.43 18.92
CA GLU A 110 8.53 23.22 20.20
C GLU A 110 9.10 24.16 21.28
N THR A 111 10.42 24.33 21.28
CA THR A 111 11.11 25.24 22.20
C THR A 111 10.77 26.71 21.92
N ALA A 112 10.66 27.10 20.64
CA ALA A 112 10.24 28.45 20.25
C ALA A 112 8.79 28.74 20.67
N GLY A 113 7.88 27.77 20.51
CA GLY A 113 6.49 27.91 20.94
C GLY A 113 6.34 28.09 22.45
N ILE A 114 7.10 27.33 23.25
CA ILE A 114 7.12 27.49 24.71
C ILE A 114 7.69 28.86 25.10
N LYS A 115 8.78 29.30 24.45
CA LYS A 115 9.37 30.63 24.68
C LYS A 115 8.41 31.76 24.31
N ASP A 116 7.62 31.61 23.26
CA ASP A 116 6.62 32.62 22.86
C ASP A 116 5.42 32.65 23.82
N ALA A 117 4.96 31.49 24.28
CA ALA A 117 3.89 31.40 25.28
C ALA A 117 4.28 32.05 26.62
N GLN A 118 5.55 31.92 27.03
CA GLN A 118 6.08 32.57 28.25
C GLN A 118 6.29 34.07 28.10
N ARG A 119 6.33 34.60 26.86
CA ARG A 119 6.46 36.05 26.60
C ARG A 119 5.14 36.80 26.61
N ARG A 120 4.00 36.10 26.62
CA ARG A 120 2.68 36.72 26.72
C ARG A 120 2.23 36.70 28.18
N PRO A 121 2.33 37.82 28.93
CA PRO A 121 1.62 37.92 30.20
C PRO A 121 0.11 37.89 29.91
N LEU A 122 -0.61 37.09 30.70
CA LEU A 122 -2.08 37.01 30.69
C LEU A 122 -2.72 38.35 31.05
#